data_AF-A0AAN8AW35-F1
#
_entry.id   AF-A0AAN8AW35-F1
#
_cell.length_a   1.000
_cell.length_b   1.000
_cell.length_c   1.000
_cell.angle_alpha   90.00
_cell.angle_beta   90.00
_cell.angle_gamma   90.00
#
_symmetry.space_group_name_H-M   'P 1'
#
loop_
_entity.id
_entity.type
_entity.pdbx_description
1 polymer ?
#
loop_
_entity_poly.entity_id
_entity_poly.type
_entity_poly.pdbx_seq_one_letter_code
_entity_poly.pdbx_strand_id
1 'polypeptide(L)'
;MTWSLFSFSCSDVLWSFLALCFLVAFCAHKISAYLPRKWDTYRLYLLFQDLIRYGKTKQTLKRENWLRAFDVPKRWFSHFYAISVGWNGLLLAIYLNFIFQHQSFPLWLTGILEMLTGVPSTDSQVPQLSTVMVQLLLCVHSLRRLLECLFVSVFSDGAIHLVQYVFGVCYYIILGLTVLCLDHLGNGTGSLLSQLDWFHVVGSVLFIWASLMQHQSMVLLVGLRTGKSGTVETLAHRVPEGGWFELVSCPHYFAELLIYFSLSLVFGGLSLTWWLVVLYVLFNQALAAQLCHEHYISKYDSYPKHRKAFIPFVL
;
A
#
# COMPACT_ATOMS: atom_id res chain seq x y z
N MET A 1 26.04 -28.62 6.99
CA MET A 1 25.17 -27.44 6.78
C MET A 1 25.21 -27.06 5.32
N THR A 2 24.37 -27.72 4.53
CA THR A 2 24.09 -27.32 3.15
C THR A 2 23.14 -26.14 3.21
N TRP A 3 23.60 -24.97 2.79
CA TRP A 3 22.72 -23.85 2.50
C TRP A 3 21.79 -24.29 1.37
N SER A 4 20.55 -24.65 1.70
CA SER A 4 19.51 -24.78 0.67
C SER A 4 19.34 -23.37 0.10
N LEU A 5 19.65 -23.22 -1.19
CA LEU A 5 19.21 -22.06 -1.97
C LEU A 5 17.72 -21.87 -1.68
N PHE A 6 17.34 -20.71 -1.13
CA PHE A 6 15.95 -20.36 -0.87
C PHE A 6 15.11 -20.73 -2.08
N SER A 7 14.28 -21.78 -1.97
CA SER A 7 13.28 -22.06 -2.99
C SER A 7 12.21 -20.98 -2.83
N PHE A 8 12.31 -19.93 -3.64
CA PHE A 8 11.33 -18.85 -3.65
C PHE A 8 9.95 -19.40 -4.02
N SER A 9 8.93 -19.08 -3.21
CA SER A 9 7.54 -19.32 -3.58
C SER A 9 7.13 -18.43 -4.76
N CYS A 10 6.03 -18.76 -5.44
CA CYS A 10 5.50 -17.88 -6.49
C CYS A 10 5.11 -16.50 -5.91
N SER A 11 4.60 -16.46 -4.68
CA SER A 11 4.36 -15.21 -3.95
C SER A 11 5.64 -14.40 -3.71
N ASP A 12 6.76 -15.04 -3.37
CA ASP A 12 8.03 -14.32 -3.19
C ASP A 12 8.51 -13.72 -4.52
N VAL A 13 8.45 -14.50 -5.61
CA VAL A 13 8.83 -14.02 -6.93
C VAL A 13 7.96 -12.83 -7.35
N LEU A 14 6.64 -12.93 -7.12
CA LEU A 14 5.68 -11.86 -7.44
C LEU A 14 6.00 -10.57 -6.67
N TRP A 15 6.12 -10.63 -5.34
CA TRP A 15 6.36 -9.44 -4.52
C TRP A 15 7.75 -8.85 -4.76
N SER A 16 8.76 -9.70 -4.96
CA SER A 16 10.11 -9.26 -5.34
C SER A 16 10.11 -8.54 -6.69
N PHE A 17 9.44 -9.10 -7.70
CA PHE A 17 9.30 -8.48 -9.01
C PHE A 17 8.60 -7.11 -8.93
N LEU A 18 7.51 -7.02 -8.16
CA LEU A 18 6.79 -5.77 -7.95
C LEU A 18 7.67 -4.72 -7.24
N ALA A 19 8.37 -5.11 -6.17
CA ALA A 19 9.30 -4.22 -5.48
C ALA A 19 10.39 -3.71 -6.42
N LEU A 20 10.99 -4.60 -7.23
CA LEU A 20 12.01 -4.23 -8.20
C LEU A 20 11.46 -3.27 -9.26
N CYS A 21 10.26 -3.49 -9.78
CA CYS A 21 9.64 -2.59 -10.77
C CYS A 21 9.49 -1.16 -10.23
N PHE A 22 9.02 -1.01 -8.99
CA PHE A 22 8.86 0.31 -8.37
C PHE A 22 10.20 0.96 -8.00
N LEU A 23 11.20 0.16 -7.59
CA LEU A 23 12.57 0.66 -7.39
C LEU A 23 13.17 1.18 -8.70
N VAL A 24 13.05 0.40 -9.79
CA VAL A 24 13.53 0.80 -11.11
C VAL A 24 12.80 2.06 -11.58
N ALA A 25 11.49 2.15 -11.39
CA ALA A 25 10.72 3.35 -11.71
C ALA A 25 11.18 4.57 -10.89
N PHE A 26 11.43 4.41 -9.59
CA PHE A 26 11.99 5.46 -8.74
C PHE A 26 13.35 5.94 -9.22
N CYS A 27 14.29 5.01 -9.47
CA CYS A 27 15.62 5.32 -9.98
C CYS A 27 15.56 5.97 -11.36
N ALA A 28 14.75 5.44 -12.28
CA ALA A 28 14.57 6.00 -13.63
C ALA A 28 14.02 7.43 -13.56
N HIS A 29 13.05 7.69 -12.67
CA HIS A 29 12.54 9.04 -12.47
C HIS A 29 13.61 9.99 -11.91
N LYS A 30 14.37 9.57 -10.89
CA LYS A 30 15.48 10.37 -10.33
C LYS A 30 16.55 10.67 -11.38
N ILE A 31 16.97 9.67 -12.15
CA ILE A 31 17.96 9.83 -13.22
C ILE A 31 17.42 10.77 -14.31
N SER A 32 16.14 10.66 -14.66
CA SER A 32 15.53 11.51 -15.68
C SER A 32 15.57 13.00 -15.35
N ALA A 33 15.59 13.36 -14.06
CA ALA A 33 15.74 14.75 -13.63
C ALA A 33 17.11 15.36 -13.98
N TYR A 34 18.13 14.53 -14.20
CA TYR A 34 19.49 14.96 -14.59
C TYR A 34 19.73 14.87 -16.10
N LEU A 35 18.82 14.26 -16.85
CA LEU A 35 18.95 14.15 -18.31
C LEU A 35 18.62 15.49 -18.99
N PRO A 36 19.25 15.82 -20.13
CA PRO A 36 18.95 17.04 -20.88
C PRO A 36 17.46 17.12 -21.26
N ARG A 37 16.84 18.31 -21.20
CA ARG A 37 15.42 18.53 -21.56
C ARG A 37 15.02 18.06 -22.97
N LYS A 38 15.98 17.77 -23.85
CA LYS A 38 15.71 17.14 -25.16
C LYS A 38 14.95 15.81 -25.02
N TRP A 39 15.13 15.09 -23.90
CA TRP A 39 14.48 13.80 -23.66
C TRP A 39 12.99 13.91 -23.30
N ASP A 40 12.50 15.10 -22.91
CA ASP A 40 11.08 15.33 -22.55
C ASP A 40 10.13 15.12 -23.74
N THR A 41 10.65 15.11 -24.97
CA THR A 41 9.86 14.91 -26.21
C THR A 41 9.73 13.46 -26.64
N TYR A 42 10.43 12.52 -25.99
CA TYR A 42 10.32 11.10 -26.34
C TYR A 42 9.00 10.52 -25.84
N ARG A 43 8.27 9.85 -26.75
CA ARG A 43 7.00 9.18 -26.42
C ARG A 43 7.12 8.20 -25.25
N LEU A 44 8.22 7.45 -25.18
CA LEU A 44 8.47 6.49 -24.10
C LEU A 44 8.56 7.18 -22.73
N TYR A 45 9.22 8.34 -22.65
CA TYR A 45 9.31 9.12 -21.43
C TYR A 45 7.94 9.67 -21.02
N LEU A 46 7.16 10.20 -21.98
CA LEU A 46 5.80 10.68 -21.71
C LEU A 46 4.89 9.56 -21.19
N LEU A 47 4.97 8.37 -21.79
CA LEU A 47 4.22 7.19 -21.34
C LEU A 47 4.61 6.77 -19.93
N PHE A 48 5.92 6.71 -19.65
CA PHE A 48 6.43 6.40 -18.33
C PHE A 48 5.94 7.42 -17.28
N GLN A 49 6.05 8.72 -17.58
CA GLN A 49 5.58 9.80 -16.69
C GLN A 49 4.05 9.78 -16.50
N ASP A 50 3.27 9.45 -17.53
CA ASP A 50 1.82 9.28 -17.40
C ASP A 50 1.46 8.08 -16.51
N LEU A 51 2.22 6.98 -16.60
CA LEU A 51 1.97 5.75 -15.85
C LEU A 51 2.38 5.84 -14.38
N ILE A 52 3.38 6.64 -14.01
CA ILE A 52 3.82 6.77 -12.60
C ILE A 52 3.08 7.87 -11.84
N ARG A 53 2.46 8.83 -12.54
CA ARG A 53 1.78 9.99 -11.92
C ARG A 53 0.27 9.76 -11.82
N TYR A 54 -0.34 10.39 -10.82
CA TYR A 54 -1.79 10.42 -10.66
C TYR A 54 -2.26 11.66 -9.89
N GLY A 55 -3.54 12.02 -10.09
CA GLY A 55 -4.15 13.19 -9.47
C GLY A 55 -3.40 14.48 -9.81
N LYS A 56 -2.98 15.23 -8.78
CA LYS A 56 -2.34 16.54 -8.94
C LYS A 56 -1.01 16.50 -9.69
N THR A 57 -0.26 15.39 -9.57
CA THR A 57 1.04 15.26 -10.26
C THR A 57 0.85 14.99 -11.74
N LYS A 58 -0.31 14.48 -12.15
CA LYS A 58 -0.65 14.22 -13.56
C LYS A 58 -1.04 15.49 -14.32
N GLN A 59 -1.58 16.49 -13.62
CA GLN A 59 -2.03 17.77 -14.21
C GLN A 59 -0.87 18.63 -14.74
N THR A 60 0.36 18.43 -14.26
CA THR A 60 1.52 19.20 -14.70
C THR A 60 2.11 18.71 -16.02
N LEU A 61 1.70 17.53 -16.52
CA LEU A 61 2.19 16.98 -17.79
C LEU A 61 1.38 17.51 -18.99
N LYS A 62 2.07 17.94 -20.05
CA LYS A 62 1.45 18.22 -21.34
C LYS A 62 1.20 16.89 -22.07
N ARG A 63 -0.06 16.45 -22.12
CA ARG A 63 -0.46 15.13 -22.62
C ARG A 63 -1.32 15.21 -23.87
N GLU A 64 -1.06 14.31 -24.82
CA GLU A 64 -1.88 14.07 -26.00
C GLU A 64 -3.29 13.56 -25.61
N ASN A 65 -4.28 13.79 -26.48
CA ASN A 65 -5.69 13.49 -26.17
C ASN A 65 -5.96 11.98 -25.99
N TRP A 66 -5.25 11.12 -26.72
CA TRP A 66 -5.46 9.68 -26.65
C TRP A 66 -5.02 9.08 -25.30
N LEU A 67 -4.00 9.64 -24.64
CA LEU A 67 -3.58 9.21 -23.29
C LEU A 67 -4.68 9.46 -22.25
N ARG A 68 -5.49 10.51 -22.47
CA ARG A 68 -6.61 10.85 -21.59
C ARG A 68 -7.80 9.89 -21.75
N ALA A 69 -7.87 9.13 -22.84
CA ALA A 69 -8.90 8.09 -23.01
C ALA A 69 -8.75 6.95 -21.98
N PHE A 70 -7.55 6.77 -21.43
CA PHE A 70 -7.25 5.78 -20.39
C PHE A 70 -7.28 6.37 -18.97
N ASP A 71 -7.70 7.63 -18.81
CA ASP A 71 -7.86 8.24 -17.49
C ASP A 71 -9.20 7.81 -16.88
N VAL A 72 -9.16 7.30 -15.65
CA VAL A 72 -10.36 7.05 -14.84
C VAL A 72 -10.38 8.00 -13.63
N PRO A 73 -11.59 8.32 -13.11
CA PRO A 73 -11.71 9.30 -12.02
C PRO A 73 -10.97 8.87 -10.75
N LYS A 74 -10.19 9.78 -10.15
CA LYS A 74 -9.46 9.52 -8.90
C LYS A 74 -10.37 9.07 -7.74
N ARG A 75 -11.62 9.53 -7.71
CA ARG A 75 -12.63 9.11 -6.71
C ARG A 75 -12.86 7.59 -6.68
N TRP A 76 -12.52 6.87 -7.75
CA TRP A 76 -12.59 5.40 -7.79
C TRP A 76 -11.56 4.70 -6.89
N PHE A 77 -10.68 5.43 -6.20
CA PHE A 77 -9.90 4.87 -5.09
C PHE A 77 -10.79 4.18 -4.04
N SER A 78 -12.04 4.62 -3.84
CA SER A 78 -12.99 3.94 -2.94
C SER A 78 -13.28 2.50 -3.37
N HIS A 79 -13.24 2.18 -4.67
CA HIS A 79 -13.49 0.83 -5.18
C HIS A 79 -12.42 -0.15 -4.70
N PHE A 80 -11.16 0.28 -4.63
CA PHE A 80 -10.08 -0.59 -4.15
C PHE A 80 -10.33 -1.04 -2.71
N TYR A 81 -10.73 -0.09 -1.86
CA TYR A 81 -11.01 -0.38 -0.46
C TYR A 81 -12.32 -1.15 -0.27
N ALA A 82 -13.35 -0.88 -1.08
CA ALA A 82 -14.59 -1.65 -1.06
C ALA A 82 -14.35 -3.13 -1.42
N ILE A 83 -13.59 -3.37 -2.50
CA ILE A 83 -13.18 -4.72 -2.90
C ILE A 83 -12.32 -5.34 -1.81
N SER A 84 -11.35 -4.60 -1.25
CA SER A 84 -10.49 -5.10 -0.17
C SER A 84 -11.29 -5.54 1.06
N VAL A 85 -12.27 -4.74 1.51
CA VAL A 85 -13.12 -5.08 2.65
C VAL A 85 -13.92 -6.35 2.38
N GLY A 86 -14.58 -6.43 1.22
CA GLY A 86 -15.37 -7.60 0.84
C GLY A 86 -14.51 -8.87 0.72
N TRP A 87 -13.39 -8.77 -0.01
CA TRP A 87 -12.48 -9.88 -0.26
C TRP A 87 -11.77 -10.35 1.01
N ASN A 88 -11.13 -9.46 1.76
CA ASN A 88 -10.40 -9.83 2.97
C ASN A 88 -11.34 -10.27 4.09
N GLY A 89 -12.56 -9.71 4.15
CA GLY A 89 -13.62 -10.18 5.05
C GLY A 89 -14.09 -11.60 4.71
N LEU A 90 -14.25 -11.91 3.43
CA LEU A 90 -14.56 -13.27 2.97
C LEU A 90 -13.43 -14.24 3.32
N LEU A 91 -12.18 -13.90 3.02
CA LEU A 91 -11.03 -14.73 3.36
C LEU A 91 -10.90 -14.97 4.87
N LEU A 92 -11.12 -13.92 5.69
CA LEU A 92 -11.17 -14.05 7.14
C LEU A 92 -12.27 -15.02 7.58
N ALA A 93 -13.48 -14.88 7.04
CA ALA A 93 -14.59 -15.77 7.38
C ALA A 93 -14.30 -17.23 6.99
N ILE A 94 -13.74 -17.47 5.81
CA ILE A 94 -13.32 -18.81 5.37
C ILE A 94 -12.26 -19.39 6.32
N TYR A 95 -11.25 -18.58 6.67
CA TYR A 95 -10.17 -19.02 7.55
C TYR A 95 -10.62 -19.29 8.99
N LEU A 96 -11.55 -18.48 9.53
CA LEU A 96 -12.16 -18.74 10.83
C LEU A 96 -13.02 -20.02 10.81
N ASN A 97 -13.76 -20.29 9.73
CA ASN A 97 -14.48 -21.56 9.58
C ASN A 97 -13.52 -22.75 9.51
N PHE A 98 -12.38 -22.61 8.85
CA PHE A 98 -11.33 -23.62 8.84
C PHE A 98 -10.78 -23.91 10.25
N ILE A 99 -10.51 -22.87 11.04
CA ILE A 99 -10.00 -23.03 12.41
C ILE A 99 -11.06 -23.61 13.35
N PHE A 100 -12.27 -23.04 13.38
CA PHE A 100 -13.27 -23.34 14.42
C PHE A 100 -14.22 -24.48 14.06
N GLN A 101 -14.52 -24.67 12.77
CA GLN A 101 -15.42 -25.73 12.31
C GLN A 101 -14.68 -26.89 11.64
N HIS A 102 -13.34 -26.82 11.57
CA HIS A 102 -12.48 -27.83 10.93
C HIS A 102 -12.89 -28.12 9.47
N GLN A 103 -13.46 -27.13 8.78
CA GLN A 103 -13.84 -27.24 7.37
C GLN A 103 -12.62 -26.97 6.48
N SER A 104 -12.33 -27.85 5.52
CA SER A 104 -11.31 -27.58 4.52
C SER A 104 -11.63 -26.32 3.71
N PHE A 105 -10.60 -25.62 3.23
CA PHE A 105 -10.82 -24.52 2.29
C PHE A 105 -11.58 -24.99 1.04
N PRO A 106 -12.39 -24.12 0.41
CA PRO A 106 -12.99 -24.41 -0.88
C PRO A 106 -11.93 -24.80 -1.92
N LEU A 107 -12.25 -25.75 -2.81
CA LEU A 107 -11.31 -26.26 -3.83
C LEU A 107 -10.69 -25.18 -4.73
N TRP A 108 -11.45 -24.13 -5.04
CA TRP A 108 -10.94 -23.01 -5.83
C TRP A 108 -9.86 -22.23 -5.06
N LEU A 109 -10.00 -22.11 -3.73
CA LEU A 109 -9.07 -21.39 -2.88
C LEU A 109 -7.81 -22.23 -2.64
N THR A 110 -7.95 -23.54 -2.36
CA THR A 110 -6.80 -24.44 -2.22
C THR A 110 -5.94 -24.43 -3.49
N GLY A 111 -6.54 -24.55 -4.67
CA GLY A 111 -5.79 -24.51 -5.93
C GLY A 111 -5.04 -23.21 -6.16
N ILE A 112 -5.60 -22.06 -5.76
CA ILE A 112 -4.91 -20.77 -5.83
C ILE A 112 -3.77 -20.68 -4.82
N LEU A 113 -3.99 -21.10 -3.57
CA LEU A 113 -2.97 -21.06 -2.54
C LEU A 113 -1.80 -22.00 -2.89
N GLU A 114 -2.07 -23.21 -3.38
CA GLU A 114 -1.06 -24.15 -3.88
C GLU A 114 -0.26 -23.55 -5.05
N MET A 115 -0.91 -22.88 -6.00
CA MET A 115 -0.22 -22.19 -7.08
C MET A 115 0.70 -21.06 -6.57
N LEU A 116 0.27 -20.29 -5.56
CA LEU A 116 1.02 -19.17 -5.01
C LEU A 116 2.18 -19.60 -4.11
N THR A 117 1.97 -20.63 -3.29
CA THR A 117 2.98 -21.19 -2.38
C THR A 117 3.98 -22.09 -3.12
N GLY A 118 3.54 -22.76 -4.19
CA GLY A 118 4.34 -23.73 -4.93
C GLY A 118 4.23 -25.12 -4.33
N VAL A 119 5.35 -25.86 -4.27
CA VAL A 119 5.38 -27.21 -3.72
C VAL A 119 4.97 -27.17 -2.23
N PRO A 120 4.03 -28.02 -1.78
CA PRO A 120 3.56 -28.01 -0.40
C PRO A 120 4.75 -28.25 0.54
N SER A 121 5.14 -27.19 1.24
CA SER A 121 6.05 -27.29 2.39
C SER A 121 5.23 -27.86 3.53
N THR A 122 5.76 -28.85 4.25
CA THR A 122 5.04 -29.54 5.34
C THR A 122 4.96 -28.75 6.65
N ASP A 123 5.54 -27.55 6.70
CA ASP A 123 5.57 -26.69 7.89
C ASP A 123 4.87 -25.35 7.65
N SER A 124 3.98 -24.97 8.56
CA SER A 124 3.45 -23.60 8.64
C SER A 124 4.59 -22.64 9.02
N GLN A 125 4.74 -21.54 8.28
CA GLN A 125 5.83 -20.58 8.52
C GLN A 125 5.55 -19.63 9.69
N VAL A 126 4.28 -19.48 10.08
CA VAL A 126 3.83 -18.56 11.12
C VAL A 126 2.75 -19.19 12.00
N PRO A 127 2.58 -18.72 13.26
CA PRO A 127 1.44 -19.12 14.09
C PRO A 127 0.10 -18.77 13.46
N GLN A 128 -0.92 -19.62 13.64
CA GLN A 128 -2.29 -19.37 13.17
C GLN A 128 -2.84 -18.04 13.71
N LEU A 129 -2.56 -17.72 14.98
CA LEU A 129 -2.96 -16.46 15.58
C LEU A 129 -2.42 -15.26 14.77
N SER A 130 -1.18 -15.32 14.29
CA SER A 130 -0.59 -14.27 13.47
C SER A 130 -1.38 -14.07 12.18
N THR A 131 -1.76 -15.16 11.51
CA THR A 131 -2.58 -15.11 10.29
C THR A 131 -3.97 -14.52 10.55
N VAL A 132 -4.66 -14.95 11.62
CA VAL A 132 -5.95 -14.36 12.04
C VAL A 132 -5.78 -12.86 12.31
N MET A 133 -4.77 -12.48 13.09
CA MET A 133 -4.53 -11.09 13.47
C MET A 133 -4.21 -10.23 12.26
N VAL A 134 -3.31 -10.64 11.37
CA VAL A 134 -2.97 -9.85 10.18
C VAL A 134 -4.17 -9.73 9.24
N GLN A 135 -4.91 -10.81 9.00
CA GLN A 135 -6.10 -10.77 8.17
C GLN A 135 -7.17 -9.83 8.76
N LEU A 136 -7.38 -9.86 10.09
CA LEU A 136 -8.27 -8.94 10.80
C LEU A 136 -7.78 -7.49 10.70
N LEU A 137 -6.50 -7.23 10.94
CA LEU A 137 -5.92 -5.89 10.87
C LEU A 137 -5.98 -5.33 9.43
N LEU A 138 -5.82 -6.16 8.40
CA LEU A 138 -6.04 -5.77 7.00
C LEU A 138 -7.51 -5.40 6.72
N CYS A 139 -8.47 -6.15 7.28
CA CYS A 139 -9.89 -5.79 7.19
C CYS A 139 -10.16 -4.45 7.87
N VAL A 140 -9.64 -4.24 9.09
CA VAL A 140 -9.77 -2.97 9.83
C VAL A 140 -9.13 -1.81 9.08
N HIS A 141 -7.91 -2.00 8.56
CA HIS A 141 -7.22 -1.01 7.74
C HIS A 141 -8.06 -0.64 6.51
N SER A 142 -8.50 -1.64 5.75
CA SER A 142 -9.28 -1.44 4.52
C SER A 142 -10.62 -0.77 4.78
N LEU A 143 -11.31 -1.15 5.86
CA LEU A 143 -12.57 -0.54 6.26
C LEU A 143 -12.35 0.92 6.65
N ARG A 144 -11.36 1.22 7.49
CA ARG A 144 -11.02 2.61 7.83
C ARG A 144 -10.75 3.43 6.58
N ARG A 145 -9.92 2.93 5.66
CA ARG A 145 -9.59 3.63 4.41
C ARG A 145 -10.81 3.82 3.50
N LEU A 146 -11.73 2.85 3.46
CA LEU A 146 -13.01 2.98 2.76
C LEU A 146 -13.86 4.09 3.38
N LEU A 147 -14.04 4.08 4.71
CA LEU A 147 -14.80 5.10 5.42
C LEU A 147 -14.17 6.50 5.24
N GLU A 148 -12.84 6.60 5.29
CA GLU A 148 -12.12 7.84 5.00
C GLU A 148 -12.35 8.30 3.55
N CYS A 149 -12.44 7.39 2.58
CA CYS A 149 -12.76 7.76 1.20
C CYS A 149 -14.21 8.23 1.05
N LEU A 150 -15.16 7.59 1.73
CA LEU A 150 -16.59 7.90 1.59
C LEU A 150 -17.01 9.16 2.36
N PHE A 151 -16.47 9.35 3.56
CA PHE A 151 -16.98 10.34 4.52
C PHE A 151 -16.00 11.46 4.86
N VAL A 152 -14.70 11.27 4.65
CA VAL A 152 -13.67 12.26 5.05
C VAL A 152 -13.04 12.93 3.82
N SER A 153 -12.77 12.17 2.76
CA SER A 153 -11.98 12.63 1.63
C SER A 153 -12.75 13.56 0.70
N VAL A 154 -12.22 14.76 0.48
CA VAL A 154 -12.69 15.67 -0.56
C VAL A 154 -11.91 15.39 -1.83
N PHE A 155 -12.51 14.74 -2.84
CA PHE A 155 -11.85 14.47 -4.12
C PHE A 155 -11.97 15.68 -5.07
N SER A 156 -10.87 16.00 -5.77
CA SER A 156 -10.88 16.93 -6.90
C SER A 156 -11.03 16.14 -8.21
N ASP A 157 -11.11 16.84 -9.35
CA ASP A 157 -11.13 16.24 -10.72
C ASP A 157 -9.77 15.65 -11.16
N GLY A 158 -9.08 14.97 -10.24
CA GLY A 158 -7.88 14.22 -10.55
C GLY A 158 -8.20 12.94 -11.32
N ALA A 159 -7.25 12.50 -12.14
CA ALA A 159 -7.31 11.24 -12.87
C ALA A 159 -6.26 10.24 -12.36
N ILE A 160 -6.57 8.96 -12.47
CA ILE A 160 -5.63 7.82 -12.35
C ILE A 160 -5.61 7.10 -13.71
N HIS A 161 -4.50 6.49 -14.08
CA HIS A 161 -4.44 5.71 -15.33
C HIS A 161 -5.18 4.37 -15.16
N LEU A 162 -5.83 3.85 -16.20
CA LEU A 162 -6.58 2.59 -16.16
C LEU A 162 -5.71 1.41 -15.70
N VAL A 163 -4.45 1.36 -16.15
CA VAL A 163 -3.49 0.32 -15.71
C VAL A 163 -3.22 0.41 -14.20
N GLN A 164 -3.07 1.62 -13.65
CA GLN A 164 -2.93 1.81 -12.20
C GLN A 164 -4.20 1.38 -11.47
N TYR A 165 -5.37 1.61 -12.08
CA TYR A 165 -6.66 1.21 -11.50
C TYR A 165 -6.79 -0.30 -11.40
N VAL A 166 -6.56 -1.02 -12.51
CA VAL A 166 -6.59 -2.49 -12.53
C VAL A 166 -5.55 -3.06 -11.56
N PHE A 167 -4.34 -2.51 -11.57
CA PHE A 167 -3.28 -2.91 -10.64
C PHE A 167 -3.70 -2.73 -9.18
N GLY A 168 -4.32 -1.60 -8.82
CA GLY A 168 -4.83 -1.33 -7.47
C GLY A 168 -5.90 -2.32 -7.02
N VAL A 169 -6.78 -2.76 -7.92
CA VAL A 169 -7.77 -3.81 -7.62
C VAL A 169 -7.09 -5.16 -7.39
N CYS A 170 -6.22 -5.58 -8.31
CA CYS A 170 -5.50 -6.85 -8.20
C CYS A 170 -4.63 -6.91 -6.94
N TYR A 171 -4.02 -5.79 -6.55
CA TYR A 171 -3.19 -5.68 -5.36
C TYR A 171 -3.90 -6.15 -4.09
N TYR A 172 -5.12 -5.67 -3.81
CA TYR A 172 -5.84 -6.05 -2.60
C TYR A 172 -6.32 -7.50 -2.60
N ILE A 173 -6.54 -8.09 -3.79
CA ILE A 173 -6.86 -9.51 -3.93
C ILE A 173 -5.63 -10.36 -3.57
N ILE A 174 -4.50 -10.05 -4.20
CA ILE A 174 -3.22 -10.76 -4.00
C ILE A 174 -2.73 -10.60 -2.55
N LEU A 175 -2.88 -9.42 -1.95
CA LEU A 175 -2.46 -9.15 -0.58
C LEU A 175 -3.21 -10.06 0.42
N GLY A 176 -4.52 -10.22 0.27
CA GLY A 176 -5.31 -11.12 1.11
C GLY A 176 -4.92 -12.59 0.94
N LEU A 177 -4.68 -13.02 -0.30
CA LEU A 177 -4.20 -14.38 -0.58
C LEU A 177 -2.80 -14.63 0.01
N THR A 178 -1.93 -13.61 -0.03
CA THR A 178 -0.56 -13.70 0.53
C THR A 178 -0.58 -13.99 2.03
N VAL A 179 -1.53 -13.43 2.78
CA VAL A 179 -1.68 -13.73 4.21
C VAL A 179 -1.99 -15.20 4.45
N LEU A 180 -2.94 -15.77 3.70
CA LEU A 180 -3.31 -17.18 3.84
C LEU A 180 -2.22 -18.14 3.36
N CYS A 181 -1.35 -17.72 2.43
CA CYS A 181 -0.21 -18.50 1.97
C CYS A 181 0.80 -18.80 3.09
N LEU A 182 0.83 -18.01 4.16
CA LEU A 182 1.79 -18.18 5.26
C LEU A 182 1.38 -19.25 6.28
N ASP A 183 0.09 -19.60 6.34
CA ASP A 183 -0.43 -20.68 7.18
C ASP A 183 -1.47 -21.52 6.42
N HIS A 184 -0.97 -22.37 5.52
CA HIS A 184 -1.78 -23.25 4.68
C HIS A 184 -2.19 -24.55 5.37
N LEU A 185 -1.42 -25.02 6.36
CA LEU A 185 -1.63 -26.33 6.98
C LEU A 185 -2.56 -26.30 8.20
N GLY A 186 -2.69 -25.16 8.87
CA GLY A 186 -3.53 -25.07 10.07
C GLY A 186 -3.16 -26.10 11.16
N ASN A 187 -1.92 -26.57 11.18
CA ASN A 187 -1.42 -27.49 12.20
C ASN A 187 -1.06 -26.73 13.50
N GLY A 188 -1.95 -25.85 13.95
CA GLY A 188 -1.81 -25.18 15.23
C GLY A 188 -2.07 -26.16 16.35
N THR A 189 -1.01 -26.55 17.05
CA THR A 189 -1.12 -27.30 18.31
C THR A 189 -1.53 -26.34 19.42
N GLY A 190 -2.81 -26.30 19.79
CA GLY A 190 -3.31 -25.58 20.96
C GLY A 190 -4.32 -24.48 20.66
N SER A 191 -4.75 -23.76 21.71
CA SER A 191 -5.71 -22.66 21.56
C SER A 191 -5.04 -21.44 20.91
N LEU A 192 -5.82 -20.60 20.20
CA LEU A 192 -5.29 -19.37 19.60
C LEU A 192 -4.62 -18.47 20.65
N LEU A 193 -5.18 -18.40 21.86
CA LEU A 193 -4.64 -17.57 22.95
C LEU A 193 -3.27 -18.06 23.44
N SER A 194 -3.02 -19.37 23.41
CA SER A 194 -1.70 -19.90 23.79
C SER A 194 -0.59 -19.57 22.77
N GLN A 195 -0.95 -19.13 21.57
CA GLN A 195 0.01 -18.67 20.54
C GLN A 195 0.35 -17.18 20.68
N LEU A 196 -0.26 -16.46 21.62
CA LEU A 196 0.01 -15.05 21.85
C LEU A 196 1.45 -14.85 22.33
N ASP A 197 2.12 -13.88 21.71
CA ASP A 197 3.53 -13.58 21.97
C ASP A 197 3.77 -12.06 21.88
N TRP A 198 4.90 -11.57 22.39
CA TRP A 198 5.22 -10.15 22.50
C TRP A 198 5.19 -9.42 21.15
N PHE A 199 5.57 -10.10 20.05
CA PHE A 199 5.60 -9.51 18.71
C PHE A 199 4.19 -9.19 18.18
N HIS A 200 3.17 -9.96 18.58
CA HIS A 200 1.77 -9.67 18.28
C HIS A 200 1.33 -8.36 18.92
N VAL A 201 1.76 -8.12 20.16
CA VAL A 201 1.44 -6.91 20.92
C VAL A 201 2.16 -5.70 20.33
N VAL A 202 3.48 -5.80 20.14
CA VAL A 202 4.29 -4.72 19.56
C VAL A 202 3.81 -4.36 18.15
N GLY A 203 3.56 -5.36 17.31
CA GLY A 203 3.01 -5.16 15.97
C GLY A 203 1.64 -4.49 16.01
N SER A 204 0.73 -4.92 16.88
CA SER A 204 -0.60 -4.31 17.00
C SER A 204 -0.55 -2.86 17.50
N VAL A 205 0.31 -2.56 18.48
CA VAL A 205 0.51 -1.19 18.99
C VAL A 205 1.05 -0.27 17.89
N LEU A 206 2.06 -0.73 17.14
CA LEU A 206 2.61 0.03 16.02
C LEU A 206 1.56 0.23 14.91
N PHE A 207 0.74 -0.78 14.61
CA PHE A 207 -0.36 -0.69 13.65
C PHE A 207 -1.35 0.41 14.02
N ILE A 208 -1.76 0.45 15.29
CA ILE A 208 -2.71 1.45 15.80
C ILE A 208 -2.09 2.84 15.69
N TRP A 209 -0.86 3.01 16.18
CA TRP A 209 -0.15 4.29 16.12
C TRP A 209 -0.01 4.80 14.68
N ALA A 210 0.45 3.95 13.77
CA ALA A 210 0.61 4.29 12.36
C ALA A 210 -0.75 4.61 11.69
N SER A 211 -1.80 3.86 12.02
CA SER A 211 -3.16 4.13 11.52
C SER A 211 -3.69 5.49 12.00
N LEU A 212 -3.46 5.85 13.26
CA LEU A 212 -3.81 7.16 13.79
C LEU A 212 -3.04 8.29 13.11
N MET A 213 -1.72 8.13 12.94
CA MET A 213 -0.87 9.08 12.22
C MET A 213 -1.36 9.29 10.77
N GLN A 214 -1.74 8.21 10.09
CA GLN A 214 -2.28 8.28 8.74
C GLN A 214 -3.61 9.03 8.70
N HIS A 215 -4.53 8.70 9.61
CA HIS A 215 -5.84 9.35 9.70
C HIS A 215 -5.71 10.85 9.97
N GLN A 216 -4.88 11.24 10.96
CA GLN A 216 -4.59 12.64 11.27
C GLN A 216 -4.05 13.39 10.04
N SER A 217 -3.14 12.75 9.29
CA SER A 217 -2.61 13.33 8.06
C SER A 217 -3.69 13.56 6.99
N MET A 218 -4.66 12.64 6.87
CA MET A 218 -5.80 12.81 5.97
C MET A 218 -6.73 13.94 6.40
N VAL A 219 -7.04 14.02 7.70
CA VAL A 219 -7.88 15.09 8.26
C VAL A 219 -7.26 16.47 8.04
N LEU A 220 -5.94 16.61 8.25
CA LEU A 220 -5.23 17.86 7.94
C LEU A 220 -5.32 18.24 6.46
N LEU A 221 -5.17 17.27 5.55
CA LEU A 221 -5.31 17.53 4.10
C LEU A 221 -6.73 17.95 3.69
N VAL A 222 -7.75 17.41 4.37
CA VAL A 222 -9.14 17.80 4.16
C VAL A 222 -9.40 19.20 4.71
N GLY A 223 -8.84 19.53 5.86
CA GLY A 223 -8.92 20.86 6.46
C GLY A 223 -8.42 21.99 5.55
N LEU A 224 -7.53 21.68 4.60
CA LEU A 224 -7.09 22.66 3.58
C LEU A 224 -8.14 22.97 2.51
N ARG A 225 -9.18 22.15 2.39
CA ARG A 225 -10.25 22.21 1.39
C ARG A 225 -11.59 22.64 1.98
N THR A 226 -11.75 22.50 3.28
CA THR A 226 -12.99 22.78 4.01
C THR A 226 -12.86 24.03 4.88
N GLY A 227 -13.93 24.83 4.94
CA GLY A 227 -14.04 25.96 5.84
C GLY A 227 -14.30 25.57 7.29
N LYS A 228 -14.39 26.57 8.18
CA LYS A 228 -14.74 26.36 9.61
C LYS A 228 -16.12 25.74 9.82
N SER A 229 -17.01 25.85 8.83
CA SER A 229 -18.34 25.24 8.78
C SER A 229 -18.35 23.78 8.31
N GLY A 230 -17.19 23.23 7.89
CA GLY A 230 -17.10 21.89 7.29
C GLY A 230 -17.52 21.82 5.82
N THR A 231 -17.97 22.93 5.22
CA THR A 231 -18.31 22.98 3.79
C THR A 231 -17.05 23.06 2.92
N VAL A 232 -17.05 22.41 1.76
CA VAL A 232 -15.94 22.47 0.80
C VAL A 232 -15.84 23.89 0.23
N GLU A 233 -14.76 24.60 0.54
CA GLU A 233 -14.50 25.96 0.05
C GLU A 233 -13.62 25.95 -1.20
N THR A 234 -12.73 24.96 -1.34
CA THR A 234 -11.83 24.91 -2.48
C THR A 234 -11.38 23.49 -2.82
N LEU A 235 -11.18 23.24 -4.11
CA LEU A 235 -10.52 22.03 -4.62
C LEU A 235 -9.03 22.28 -4.96
N ALA A 236 -8.55 23.51 -4.73
CA ALA A 236 -7.15 23.85 -4.95
C ALA A 236 -6.25 23.09 -3.97
N HIS A 237 -5.18 22.51 -4.50
CA HIS A 237 -4.12 21.97 -3.65
C HIS A 237 -3.45 23.14 -2.94
N ARG A 238 -3.27 23.05 -1.61
CA ARG A 238 -2.50 23.99 -0.78
C ARG A 238 -1.38 23.22 -0.08
N VAL A 239 -0.39 23.92 0.46
CA VAL A 239 0.69 23.31 1.24
C VAL A 239 0.15 22.94 2.62
N PRO A 240 0.22 21.66 3.04
CA PRO A 240 -0.19 21.26 4.38
C PRO A 240 0.80 21.73 5.45
N GLU A 241 0.28 22.14 6.58
CA GLU A 241 1.03 22.56 7.77
C GLU A 241 0.47 21.83 9.00
N GLY A 242 1.31 21.66 10.02
CA GLY A 242 0.98 20.99 11.27
C GLY A 242 1.33 19.50 11.32
N GLY A 243 1.58 19.02 12.54
CA GLY A 243 1.93 17.63 12.82
C GLY A 243 3.16 17.17 12.04
N TRP A 244 3.08 15.97 11.46
CA TRP A 244 4.19 15.37 10.71
C TRP A 244 4.46 16.05 9.35
N PHE A 245 3.56 16.91 8.87
CA PHE A 245 3.81 17.68 7.65
C PHE A 245 4.97 18.66 7.80
N GLU A 246 5.33 19.04 9.03
CA GLU A 246 6.50 19.89 9.29
C GLU A 246 7.83 19.19 8.96
N LEU A 247 7.87 17.87 9.02
CA LEU A 247 9.09 17.10 8.71
C LEU A 247 9.10 16.61 7.26
N VAL A 248 7.94 16.23 6.74
CA VAL A 248 7.83 15.56 5.44
C VAL A 248 6.60 16.00 4.63
N SER A 249 6.68 15.95 3.30
CA SER A 249 5.55 16.30 2.43
C SER A 249 4.38 15.32 2.50
N CYS A 250 4.68 14.04 2.70
CA CYS A 250 3.70 12.95 2.62
C CYS A 250 3.76 12.02 3.85
N PRO A 251 3.48 12.53 5.06
CA PRO A 251 3.49 11.72 6.28
C PRO A 251 2.51 10.55 6.24
N HIS A 252 1.41 10.67 5.52
CA HIS A 252 0.45 9.57 5.31
C HIS A 252 1.02 8.38 4.52
N TYR A 253 2.02 8.60 3.66
CA TYR A 253 2.72 7.52 2.96
C TYR A 253 3.74 6.84 3.87
N PHE A 254 4.34 7.58 4.80
CA PHE A 254 5.20 7.00 5.83
C PHE A 254 4.40 6.18 6.83
N ALA A 255 3.25 6.69 7.24
CA ALA A 255 2.32 5.95 8.08
C ALA A 255 1.84 4.66 7.40
N GLU A 256 1.59 4.67 6.08
CA GLU A 256 1.28 3.44 5.32
C GLU A 256 2.45 2.43 5.42
N LEU A 257 3.69 2.86 5.18
CA LEU A 257 4.85 1.98 5.34
C LEU A 257 4.93 1.35 6.74
N LEU A 258 4.69 2.14 7.79
CA LEU A 258 4.68 1.67 9.18
C LEU A 258 3.54 0.67 9.44
N ILE A 259 2.38 0.82 8.80
CA ILE A 259 1.29 -0.16 8.87
C ILE A 259 1.76 -1.51 8.33
N TYR A 260 2.38 -1.58 7.15
CA TYR A 260 2.83 -2.86 6.60
C TYR A 260 4.01 -3.46 7.38
N PHE A 261 4.91 -2.61 7.87
CA PHE A 261 5.98 -3.03 8.78
C PHE A 261 5.42 -3.66 10.05
N SER A 262 4.37 -3.05 10.63
CA SER A 262 3.71 -3.58 11.82
C SER A 262 3.09 -4.96 11.60
N LEU A 263 2.50 -5.20 10.42
CA LEU A 263 1.97 -6.51 10.05
C LEU A 263 3.09 -7.55 9.92
N SER A 264 4.29 -7.14 9.48
CA SER A 264 5.49 -8.00 9.48
C SER A 264 5.85 -8.46 10.88
N LEU A 265 5.80 -7.52 11.85
CA LEU A 265 6.04 -7.83 13.25
C LEU A 265 4.98 -8.77 13.82
N VAL A 266 3.71 -8.64 13.43
CA VAL A 266 2.65 -9.57 13.86
C VAL A 266 2.92 -10.99 13.35
N PHE A 267 3.60 -11.16 12.22
CA PHE A 267 4.12 -12.46 11.74
C PHE A 267 5.45 -12.89 12.39
N GLY A 268 5.90 -12.22 13.46
CA GLY A 268 7.17 -12.50 14.13
C GLY A 268 8.40 -11.97 13.40
N GLY A 269 8.24 -11.27 12.27
CA GLY A 269 9.33 -10.66 11.50
C GLY A 269 10.22 -11.64 10.73
N LEU A 270 9.82 -12.91 10.61
CA LEU A 270 10.61 -13.96 9.94
C LEU A 270 10.12 -14.29 8.52
N SER A 271 8.90 -13.86 8.15
CA SER A 271 8.35 -14.10 6.82
C SER A 271 9.07 -13.29 5.74
N LEU A 272 9.83 -13.98 4.88
CA LEU A 272 10.46 -13.37 3.71
C LEU A 272 9.41 -12.72 2.78
N THR A 273 8.33 -13.45 2.49
CA THR A 273 7.24 -12.97 1.63
C THR A 273 6.69 -11.65 2.13
N TRP A 274 6.47 -11.52 3.44
CA TRP A 274 5.93 -10.29 4.00
C TRP A 274 6.93 -9.13 3.99
N TRP A 275 8.22 -9.40 4.18
CA TRP A 275 9.26 -8.38 3.98
C TRP A 275 9.32 -7.90 2.53
N LEU A 276 9.06 -8.76 1.55
CA LEU A 276 8.94 -8.36 0.14
C LEU A 276 7.71 -7.47 -0.10
N VAL A 277 6.59 -7.73 0.59
CA VAL A 277 5.42 -6.81 0.60
C VAL A 277 5.82 -5.45 1.17
N VAL A 278 6.51 -5.41 2.31
CA VAL A 278 6.99 -4.16 2.93
C VAL A 278 7.92 -3.41 1.98
N LEU A 279 8.82 -4.10 1.29
CA LEU A 279 9.74 -3.51 0.32
C LEU A 279 9.01 -2.93 -0.90
N TYR A 280 8.01 -3.64 -1.40
CA TYR A 280 7.12 -3.13 -2.44
C TYR A 280 6.41 -1.84 -1.99
N VAL A 281 5.83 -1.84 -0.78
CA VAL A 281 5.16 -0.65 -0.22
C VAL A 281 6.15 0.50 -0.08
N LEU A 282 7.36 0.24 0.43
CA LEU A 282 8.43 1.23 0.55
C LEU A 282 8.70 1.92 -0.80
N PHE A 283 8.96 1.17 -1.87
CA PHE A 283 9.31 1.75 -3.16
C PHE A 283 8.13 2.42 -3.87
N ASN A 284 6.93 1.85 -3.78
CA ASN A 284 5.72 2.48 -4.31
C ASN A 284 5.43 3.82 -3.62
N GLN A 285 5.48 3.84 -2.29
CA GLN A 285 5.27 5.07 -1.51
C GLN A 285 6.40 6.09 -1.71
N ALA A 286 7.66 5.64 -1.85
CA ALA A 286 8.79 6.52 -2.15
C ALA A 286 8.62 7.23 -3.50
N LEU A 287 8.20 6.51 -4.55
CA LEU A 287 7.92 7.09 -5.86
C LEU A 287 6.79 8.12 -5.79
N ALA A 288 5.65 7.76 -5.19
CA ALA A 288 4.51 8.66 -5.04
C ALA A 288 4.86 9.91 -4.20
N ALA A 289 5.60 9.73 -3.11
CA ALA A 289 6.06 10.79 -2.23
C ALA A 289 6.99 11.77 -2.95
N GLN A 290 7.96 11.25 -3.70
CA GLN A 290 8.92 12.06 -4.45
C GLN A 290 8.22 12.94 -5.48
N LEU A 291 7.32 12.35 -6.27
CA LEU A 291 6.52 13.08 -7.27
C LEU A 291 5.65 14.18 -6.62
N CYS A 292 5.11 13.90 -5.44
CA CYS A 292 4.31 14.85 -4.67
C CYS A 292 5.16 15.99 -4.09
N HIS A 293 6.34 15.67 -3.58
CA HIS A 293 7.32 16.62 -3.03
C HIS A 293 7.81 17.59 -4.11
N GLU A 294 8.23 17.08 -5.26
CA GLU A 294 8.65 17.89 -6.41
C GLU A 294 7.52 18.78 -6.91
N HIS A 295 6.29 18.27 -6.93
CA HIS A 295 5.12 19.09 -7.28
C HIS A 295 4.95 20.27 -6.32
N TYR A 296 5.15 20.08 -5.01
CA TYR A 296 5.08 21.19 -4.06
C TYR A 296 6.22 22.20 -4.26
N ILE A 297 7.48 21.74 -4.42
CA ILE A 297 8.63 22.61 -4.65
C ILE A 297 8.43 23.45 -5.93
N SER A 298 7.98 22.83 -7.02
CA SER A 298 7.80 23.51 -8.31
C SER A 298 6.65 24.53 -8.31
N LYS A 299 5.67 24.35 -7.42
CA LYS A 299 4.44 25.16 -7.41
C LYS A 299 4.46 26.29 -6.39
N TYR A 300 5.21 26.13 -5.29
CA TYR A 300 5.24 27.09 -4.19
C TYR A 300 6.66 27.53 -3.88
N ASP A 301 7.00 28.77 -4.22
CA ASP A 301 8.31 29.36 -3.88
C ASP A 301 8.53 29.43 -2.37
N SER A 302 7.45 29.54 -1.58
CA SER A 302 7.46 29.53 -0.12
C SER A 302 7.55 28.13 0.50
N TYR A 303 7.70 27.06 -0.30
CA TYR A 303 7.73 25.70 0.22
C TYR A 303 8.92 25.47 1.19
N PRO A 304 8.72 24.88 2.38
CA PRO A 304 9.80 24.68 3.34
C PRO A 304 10.87 23.71 2.83
N LYS A 305 12.06 24.24 2.54
CA LYS A 305 13.18 23.48 1.91
C LYS A 305 13.77 22.37 2.80
N HIS A 306 13.54 22.41 4.11
CA HIS A 306 14.03 21.39 5.04
C HIS A 306 13.18 20.12 5.03
N ARG A 307 11.93 20.19 4.55
CA ARG A 307 11.03 19.04 4.49
C ARG A 307 11.58 17.98 3.53
N LYS A 308 11.41 16.72 3.91
CA LYS A 308 11.70 15.56 3.08
C LYS A 308 10.44 15.04 2.37
N ALA A 309 10.54 14.12 1.43
CA ALA A 309 9.41 13.60 0.67
C ALA A 309 8.45 12.80 1.56
N PHE A 310 8.93 11.79 2.30
CA PHE A 310 8.12 11.06 3.27
C PHE A 310 8.87 10.40 4.43
N ILE A 311 10.16 10.04 4.33
CA ILE A 311 10.93 9.51 5.46
C ILE A 311 11.67 10.67 6.13
N PRO A 312 11.34 11.02 7.40
CA PRO A 312 11.98 12.13 8.08
C PRO A 312 13.50 12.01 8.05
N PHE A 313 14.17 13.12 7.73
CA PHE A 313 15.64 13.26 7.67
C PHE A 313 16.37 12.41 6.60
N VAL A 314 15.68 11.51 5.88
CA VAL A 314 16.28 10.62 4.88
C VAL A 314 15.82 10.96 3.47
N LEU A 315 14.52 10.75 3.18
CA LEU A 315 13.96 10.84 1.84
C LEU A 315 12.71 11.69 1.79
#